data_AF-A0A535F132-F1
#
_entry.id   AF-A0A535F132-F1
#
_cell.length_a   1.000
_cell.length_b   1.000
_cell.length_c   1.000
_cell.angle_alpha   90.00
_cell.angle_beta   90.00
_cell.angle_gamma   90.00
#
_symmetry.space_group_name_H-M   'P 1'
#
loop_
_entity.id
_entity.type
_entity.pdbx_description
1 polymer ?
#
loop_
_entity_poly.entity_id
_entity_poly.type
_entity_poly.pdbx_seq_one_letter_code
_entity_poly.pdbx_strand_id
1 'polypeptide(L)'
;EGSIFITGAAVQWLRDSLGVIKTSNEVETLASSVPDNGGVYFVPAFVGLGAPYWDSYARGTIVGMTRGSNAGNIARATLESMCYQTRDVQEAMTADSGVRMTTLRVDGGAVVNNLLMQAQADILGVPVQRPKVAETTALGAAYLAGLATGFWSSQEEVAEHWAIDRTFEPQMSADQREKLYADWKRAVERSMHWEQA
;
A
#
# COMPACT_ATOMS: atom_id res chain seq x y z
N GLU A 1 5.76 9.10 12.39
CA GLU A 1 5.95 7.87 11.60
C GLU A 1 4.74 6.98 11.81
N GLY A 2 4.29 6.24 10.79
CA GLY A 2 3.23 5.24 10.94
C GLY A 2 3.66 3.95 10.28
N SER A 3 3.44 2.83 10.95
CA SER A 3 3.95 1.52 10.53
C SER A 3 2.79 0.59 10.20
N ILE A 4 2.80 0.06 8.98
CA ILE A 4 1.87 -0.97 8.49
C ILE A 4 2.64 -2.28 8.48
N PHE A 5 2.24 -3.25 9.31
CA PHE A 5 3.02 -4.48 9.50
C PHE A 5 2.99 -5.39 8.28
N ILE A 6 1.84 -5.49 7.59
CA ILE A 6 1.65 -6.44 6.50
C ILE A 6 1.17 -5.69 5.25
N THR A 7 2.11 -5.46 4.33
CA THR A 7 1.86 -4.99 2.96
C THR A 7 2.38 -6.01 1.95
N GLY A 8 3.66 -5.96 1.56
CA GLY A 8 4.28 -6.91 0.64
C GLY A 8 4.18 -8.37 1.11
N ALA A 9 4.18 -8.58 2.43
CA ALA A 9 3.96 -9.91 3.03
C ALA A 9 2.56 -10.49 2.72
N ALA A 10 1.55 -9.67 2.45
CA ALA A 10 0.24 -10.15 1.99
C ALA A 10 0.31 -10.78 0.60
N VAL A 11 1.07 -10.17 -0.32
CA VAL A 11 1.33 -10.75 -1.65
C VAL A 11 2.16 -12.02 -1.52
N GLN A 12 3.15 -12.02 -0.62
CA GLN A 12 3.92 -13.23 -0.32
C GLN A 12 3.02 -14.35 0.19
N TRP A 13 2.05 -14.06 1.06
CA TRP A 13 1.08 -15.05 1.54
C TRP A 13 0.22 -15.64 0.41
N LEU A 14 -0.21 -14.82 -0.57
CA LEU A 14 -0.90 -15.32 -1.77
C LEU A 14 -0.06 -16.33 -2.56
N ARG A 15 1.26 -16.14 -2.57
CA ARG A 15 2.23 -16.99 -3.27
C ARG A 15 2.55 -18.27 -2.49
N ASP A 16 3.03 -18.10 -1.26
CA ASP A 16 3.65 -19.18 -0.50
C ASP A 16 2.62 -20.05 0.25
N SER A 17 1.52 -19.44 0.69
CA SER A 17 0.52 -20.11 1.54
C SER A 17 -0.76 -20.43 0.78
N LEU A 18 -1.35 -19.45 0.08
CA LEU A 18 -2.60 -19.66 -0.66
C LEU A 18 -2.36 -20.34 -2.02
N GLY A 19 -1.18 -20.15 -2.61
CA GLY A 19 -0.78 -20.80 -3.86
C GLY A 19 -1.51 -20.31 -5.11
N VAL A 20 -2.08 -19.10 -5.10
CA VAL A 20 -2.84 -18.54 -6.25
C VAL A 20 -1.95 -17.82 -7.27
N ILE A 21 -0.70 -17.55 -6.90
CA ILE A 21 0.35 -16.99 -7.77
C ILE A 21 1.66 -17.75 -7.51
N LYS A 22 2.54 -17.84 -8.51
CA LYS A 22 3.85 -18.51 -8.38
C LYS A 22 4.98 -17.55 -8.06
N THR A 23 4.86 -16.30 -8.53
CA THR A 23 5.81 -15.22 -8.28
C THR A 23 5.07 -13.98 -7.81
N SER A 24 5.73 -13.10 -7.05
CA SER A 24 5.07 -11.89 -6.53
C SER A 24 4.58 -10.96 -7.64
N ASN A 25 5.25 -10.95 -8.79
CA ASN A 25 4.88 -10.10 -9.93
C ASN A 25 3.57 -10.54 -10.61
N GLU A 26 3.17 -11.81 -10.46
CA GLU A 26 1.92 -12.33 -11.04
C GLU A 26 0.67 -11.74 -10.37
N VAL A 27 0.80 -11.13 -9.18
CA VAL A 27 -0.34 -10.52 -8.48
C VAL A 27 -0.99 -9.41 -9.30
N GLU A 28 -0.20 -8.63 -10.06
CA GLU A 28 -0.73 -7.55 -10.91
C GLU A 28 -1.59 -8.13 -12.04
N THR A 29 -1.08 -9.15 -12.73
CA THR A 29 -1.81 -9.85 -13.80
C THR A 29 -3.08 -10.49 -13.27
N LEU A 30 -3.01 -11.17 -12.12
CA LEU A 30 -4.18 -11.83 -11.52
C LEU A 30 -5.23 -10.81 -11.07
N ALA A 31 -4.82 -9.72 -10.39
CA ALA A 31 -5.72 -8.65 -9.98
C ALA A 31 -6.34 -7.90 -11.18
N SER A 32 -5.63 -7.83 -12.31
CA SER A 32 -6.11 -7.22 -13.56
C SER A 32 -7.09 -8.10 -14.34
N SER A 33 -7.23 -9.38 -13.99
CA SER A 33 -8.20 -10.29 -14.63
C SER A 33 -9.66 -9.98 -14.27
N VAL A 34 -9.88 -9.13 -13.26
CA VAL A 34 -11.17 -8.65 -12.81
C VAL A 34 -11.22 -7.11 -12.87
N PRO A 35 -12.39 -6.51 -13.14
CA PRO A 35 -12.51 -5.07 -13.23
C PRO A 35 -12.38 -4.37 -11.86
N ASP A 36 -12.75 -5.05 -10.78
CA ASP A 36 -12.78 -4.53 -9.41
C ASP A 36 -12.62 -5.65 -8.36
N ASN A 37 -12.70 -5.29 -7.08
CA ASN A 37 -12.60 -6.23 -5.96
C ASN A 37 -13.84 -7.15 -5.80
N GLY A 38 -14.92 -6.94 -6.58
CA GLY A 38 -16.13 -7.75 -6.50
C GLY A 38 -16.84 -7.69 -5.14
N GLY A 39 -16.63 -6.62 -4.36
CA GLY A 39 -17.10 -6.49 -2.99
C GLY A 39 -16.22 -7.19 -1.95
N VAL A 40 -15.12 -7.83 -2.36
CA VAL A 40 -14.19 -8.52 -1.47
C VAL A 40 -13.25 -7.50 -0.81
N TYR A 41 -13.16 -7.56 0.51
CA TYR A 41 -12.16 -6.82 1.28
C TYR A 41 -11.27 -7.79 2.03
N PHE A 42 -9.98 -7.51 2.04
CA PHE A 42 -9.01 -8.30 2.77
C PHE A 42 -8.24 -7.42 3.75
N VAL A 43 -8.39 -7.70 5.04
CA VAL A 43 -7.62 -7.07 6.11
C VAL A 43 -6.45 -8.00 6.47
N PRO A 44 -5.20 -7.69 6.08
CA PRO A 44 -4.08 -8.60 6.23
C PRO A 44 -3.45 -8.56 7.63
N ALA A 45 -4.26 -8.60 8.69
CA ALA A 45 -3.82 -8.53 10.09
C ALA A 45 -3.19 -9.84 10.60
N PHE A 46 -2.26 -10.45 9.85
CA PHE A 46 -1.66 -11.75 10.21
C PHE A 46 -0.92 -11.75 11.55
N VAL A 47 -0.45 -10.59 11.98
CA VAL A 47 0.26 -10.37 13.25
C VAL A 47 -0.39 -9.24 14.05
N GLY A 48 -1.69 -9.04 13.88
CA GLY A 48 -2.40 -7.87 14.39
C GLY A 48 -2.33 -6.67 13.45
N LEU A 49 -2.93 -5.57 13.88
CA LEU A 49 -2.94 -4.28 13.19
C LEU A 49 -2.02 -3.28 13.90
N GLY A 50 -1.16 -2.63 13.11
CA GLY A 50 -0.33 -1.52 13.54
C GLY A 50 -1.10 -0.20 13.59
N ALA A 51 -0.42 0.91 13.27
CA ALA A 51 -1.05 2.21 13.24
C ALA A 51 -2.18 2.28 12.19
N PRO A 52 -3.27 3.03 12.45
CA PRO A 52 -3.61 3.73 13.70
C PRO A 52 -4.35 2.86 14.73
N TYR A 53 -4.63 1.60 14.42
CA TYR A 53 -5.55 0.74 15.19
C TYR A 53 -4.93 0.15 16.47
N TRP A 54 -3.65 -0.24 16.41
CA TRP A 54 -2.89 -0.83 17.51
C TRP A 54 -3.60 -2.01 18.21
N ASP A 55 -4.12 -2.94 17.41
CA ASP A 55 -4.79 -4.14 17.91
C ASP A 55 -3.98 -5.40 17.60
N SER A 56 -3.27 -5.91 18.61
CA SER A 56 -2.49 -7.16 18.52
C SER A 56 -3.36 -8.41 18.42
N TYR A 57 -4.66 -8.31 18.72
CA TYR A 57 -5.61 -9.41 18.68
C TYR A 57 -6.38 -9.50 17.36
N ALA A 58 -6.22 -8.50 16.48
CA ALA A 58 -6.80 -8.56 15.14
C ALA A 58 -6.20 -9.71 14.32
N ARG A 59 -6.97 -10.35 13.44
CA ARG A 59 -6.47 -11.44 12.57
C ARG A 59 -6.83 -11.24 11.11
N GLY A 60 -6.01 -11.84 10.25
CA GLY A 60 -6.19 -11.84 8.80
C GLY A 60 -7.62 -12.24 8.41
N THR A 61 -8.34 -11.33 7.75
CA THR A 61 -9.79 -11.46 7.55
C THR A 61 -10.17 -11.10 6.12
N ILE A 62 -10.85 -12.01 5.42
CA ILE A 62 -11.45 -11.76 4.10
C ILE A 62 -12.97 -11.73 4.24
N VAL A 63 -13.61 -10.65 3.82
CA VAL A 63 -15.08 -10.47 3.85
C VAL A 63 -15.63 -10.08 2.50
N GLY A 64 -16.95 -10.22 2.32
CA GLY A 64 -17.65 -9.76 1.12
C GLY A 64 -17.64 -10.73 -0.06
N MET A 65 -17.14 -11.96 0.13
CA MET A 65 -17.18 -12.99 -0.90
C MET A 65 -18.62 -13.41 -1.25
N THR A 66 -18.85 -13.62 -2.54
CA THR A 66 -20.08 -14.21 -3.08
C THR A 66 -19.72 -15.45 -3.93
N ARG A 67 -20.73 -16.16 -4.46
CA ARG A 67 -20.49 -17.30 -5.38
C ARG A 67 -19.71 -16.91 -6.64
N GLY A 68 -19.70 -15.63 -7.02
CA GLY A 68 -18.96 -15.13 -8.17
C GLY A 68 -17.52 -14.70 -7.87
N SER A 69 -17.13 -14.61 -6.59
CA SER A 69 -15.79 -14.18 -6.20
C SER A 69 -14.73 -15.22 -6.60
N ASN A 70 -13.61 -14.75 -7.11
CA ASN A 70 -12.50 -15.60 -7.57
C ASN A 70 -11.13 -15.11 -7.07
N ALA A 71 -10.07 -15.83 -7.44
CA ALA A 71 -8.70 -15.50 -7.06
C ALA A 71 -8.25 -14.09 -7.54
N GLY A 72 -8.78 -13.62 -8.66
CA GLY A 72 -8.57 -12.25 -9.16
C GLY A 72 -9.14 -11.20 -8.20
N ASN A 73 -10.34 -11.41 -7.66
CA ASN A 73 -10.93 -10.51 -6.66
C ASN A 73 -10.12 -10.49 -5.35
N ILE A 74 -9.59 -11.65 -4.92
CA ILE A 74 -8.73 -11.73 -3.72
C ILE A 74 -7.39 -11.02 -3.96
N ALA A 75 -6.77 -11.21 -5.13
CA ALA A 75 -5.55 -10.51 -5.50
C ALA A 75 -5.78 -8.99 -5.56
N ARG A 76 -6.91 -8.56 -6.15
CA ARG A 76 -7.34 -7.16 -6.18
C ARG A 76 -7.51 -6.59 -4.77
N ALA A 77 -8.28 -7.25 -3.92
CA ALA A 77 -8.49 -6.84 -2.53
C ALA A 77 -7.18 -6.79 -1.73
N THR A 78 -6.22 -7.66 -2.04
CA THR A 78 -4.88 -7.66 -1.43
C THR A 78 -4.10 -6.39 -1.77
N LEU A 79 -4.09 -5.98 -3.04
CA LEU A 79 -3.44 -4.72 -3.44
C LEU A 79 -4.16 -3.51 -2.85
N GLU A 80 -5.48 -3.49 -2.91
CA GLU A 80 -6.29 -2.40 -2.33
C GLU A 80 -6.10 -2.27 -0.81
N SER A 81 -5.91 -3.38 -0.09
CA SER A 81 -5.63 -3.35 1.36
C SER A 81 -4.36 -2.56 1.70
N MET A 82 -3.36 -2.55 0.82
CA MET A 82 -2.17 -1.71 1.01
C MET A 82 -2.54 -0.23 0.86
N CYS A 83 -3.35 0.10 -0.14
CA CYS A 83 -3.81 1.46 -0.38
C CYS A 83 -4.62 2.01 0.79
N TYR A 84 -5.53 1.20 1.32
CA TYR A 84 -6.37 1.59 2.45
C TYR A 84 -5.57 1.75 3.74
N GLN A 85 -4.64 0.83 4.04
CA GLN A 85 -3.77 0.98 5.22
C GLN A 85 -2.86 2.21 5.11
N THR A 86 -2.35 2.53 3.91
CA THR A 86 -1.61 3.78 3.68
C THR A 86 -2.50 5.00 3.96
N ARG A 87 -3.76 4.98 3.50
CA ARG A 87 -4.72 6.05 3.78
C ARG A 87 -5.03 6.17 5.27
N ASP A 88 -5.21 5.06 5.99
CA ASP A 88 -5.43 5.08 7.44
C ASP A 88 -4.29 5.80 8.18
N VAL A 89 -3.04 5.49 7.82
CA VAL A 89 -1.86 6.14 8.41
C VAL A 89 -1.79 7.62 8.01
N GLN A 90 -2.07 7.94 6.74
CA GLN A 90 -2.03 9.32 6.26
C GLN A 90 -3.10 10.20 6.93
N GLU A 91 -4.32 9.68 7.13
CA GLU A 91 -5.38 10.41 7.83
C GLU A 91 -4.98 10.70 9.28
N ALA A 92 -4.35 9.74 9.97
CA ALA A 92 -3.80 9.95 11.30
C ALA A 92 -2.70 11.04 11.31
N MET A 93 -1.75 10.99 10.36
CA MET A 93 -0.70 12.01 10.24
C MET A 93 -1.26 13.41 9.97
N THR A 94 -2.30 13.52 9.14
CA THR A 94 -2.94 14.81 8.87
C THR A 94 -3.73 15.30 10.08
N ALA A 95 -4.37 14.42 10.84
CA ALA A 95 -5.04 14.79 12.10
C ALA A 95 -4.05 15.33 13.13
N ASP A 96 -2.87 14.72 13.26
CA ASP A 96 -1.85 15.13 14.24
C ASP A 96 -1.12 16.42 13.85
N SER A 97 -0.82 16.59 12.55
CA SER A 97 -0.01 17.72 12.07
C SER A 97 -0.83 18.92 11.57
N GLY A 98 -2.09 18.72 11.21
CA GLY A 98 -2.89 19.70 10.47
C GLY A 98 -2.46 19.92 9.02
N VAL A 99 -1.40 19.23 8.56
CA VAL A 99 -0.86 19.37 7.21
C VAL A 99 -1.51 18.33 6.30
N ARG A 100 -2.11 18.80 5.20
CA ARG A 100 -2.67 17.94 4.16
C ARG A 100 -1.57 17.54 3.18
N MET A 101 -1.43 16.24 2.96
CA MET A 101 -0.55 15.71 1.91
C MET A 101 -1.10 16.11 0.54
N THR A 102 -0.23 16.63 -0.33
CA THR A 102 -0.59 17.03 -1.70
C THR A 102 -0.02 16.08 -2.75
N THR A 103 0.90 15.21 -2.38
CA THR A 103 1.55 14.22 -3.25
C THR A 103 2.18 13.15 -2.36
N LEU A 104 2.14 11.88 -2.80
CA LEU A 104 2.85 10.79 -2.15
C LEU A 104 4.04 10.37 -3.03
N ARG A 105 5.25 10.36 -2.47
CA ARG A 105 6.43 9.72 -3.10
C ARG A 105 6.56 8.30 -2.56
N VAL A 106 6.84 7.34 -3.43
CA VAL A 106 6.84 5.92 -3.10
C VAL A 106 8.13 5.25 -3.55
N ASP A 107 8.55 4.21 -2.83
CA ASP A 107 9.70 3.39 -3.15
C ASP A 107 9.55 1.95 -2.62
N GLY A 108 10.55 1.11 -2.87
CA GLY A 108 10.57 -0.29 -2.47
C GLY A 108 9.94 -1.24 -3.50
N GLY A 109 10.14 -2.55 -3.31
CA GLY A 109 9.85 -3.55 -4.34
C GLY A 109 8.40 -3.59 -4.87
N ALA A 110 7.42 -3.12 -4.09
CA ALA A 110 6.01 -3.13 -4.51
C ALA A 110 5.68 -2.05 -5.56
N VAL A 111 6.47 -0.98 -5.67
CA VAL A 111 6.14 0.19 -6.53
C VAL A 111 6.25 -0.09 -8.02
N VAL A 112 6.85 -1.22 -8.41
CA VAL A 112 6.90 -1.67 -9.80
C VAL A 112 5.50 -2.05 -10.33
N ASN A 113 4.56 -2.39 -9.43
CA ASN A 113 3.19 -2.75 -9.76
C ASN A 113 2.37 -1.48 -10.09
N ASN A 114 2.09 -1.25 -11.37
CA ASN A 114 1.43 -0.03 -11.83
C ASN A 114 -0.03 0.03 -11.36
N LEU A 115 -0.70 -1.13 -11.28
CA LEU A 115 -2.05 -1.23 -10.77
C LEU A 115 -2.17 -0.78 -9.31
N LEU A 116 -1.21 -1.18 -8.47
CA LEU A 116 -1.13 -0.76 -7.08
C LEU A 116 -0.90 0.75 -6.98
N MET A 117 0.03 1.30 -7.77
CA MET A 117 0.32 2.74 -7.76
C MET A 117 -0.88 3.59 -8.21
N GLN A 118 -1.61 3.13 -9.24
CA GLN A 118 -2.83 3.79 -9.67
C GLN A 118 -3.92 3.73 -8.59
N ALA A 119 -4.16 2.55 -8.01
CA ALA A 119 -5.12 2.39 -6.91
C ALA A 119 -4.75 3.25 -5.69
N GLN A 120 -3.46 3.40 -5.38
CA GLN A 120 -3.00 4.23 -4.28
C GLN A 120 -3.31 5.72 -4.52
N ALA A 121 -3.07 6.22 -5.75
CA ALA A 121 -3.42 7.59 -6.14
C ALA A 121 -4.94 7.82 -6.08
N ASP A 122 -5.73 6.85 -6.55
CA ASP A 122 -7.18 6.88 -6.53
C ASP A 122 -7.75 6.97 -5.11
N ILE A 123 -7.27 6.10 -4.20
CA ILE A 123 -7.74 6.04 -2.82
C ILE A 123 -7.33 7.26 -2.00
N LEU A 124 -6.11 7.78 -2.18
CA LEU A 124 -5.64 8.99 -1.48
C LEU A 124 -6.20 10.28 -2.08
N GLY A 125 -6.55 10.27 -3.38
CA GLY A 125 -6.99 11.47 -4.08
C GLY A 125 -5.88 12.49 -4.34
N VAL A 126 -4.61 12.07 -4.33
CA VAL A 126 -3.44 12.91 -4.65
C VAL A 126 -2.48 12.16 -5.57
N PRO A 127 -1.61 12.85 -6.32
CA PRO A 127 -0.65 12.20 -7.20
C PRO A 127 0.31 11.28 -6.44
N VAL A 128 0.63 10.13 -7.03
CA VAL A 128 1.67 9.22 -6.55
C VAL A 128 2.87 9.27 -7.50
N GLN A 129 4.06 9.55 -6.96
CA GLN A 129 5.30 9.71 -7.73
C GLN A 129 6.27 8.57 -7.46
N ARG A 130 6.54 7.77 -8.50
CA ARG A 130 7.57 6.72 -8.47
C ARG A 130 8.89 7.26 -9.03
N PRO A 131 10.00 7.15 -8.29
CA PRO A 131 11.33 7.54 -8.77
C PRO A 131 11.92 6.52 -9.74
N LYS A 132 12.91 6.93 -10.53
CA LYS A 132 13.70 6.02 -11.40
C LYS A 132 14.47 4.96 -10.61
N VAL A 133 14.91 5.28 -9.39
CA VAL A 133 15.59 4.35 -8.50
C VAL A 133 14.60 3.89 -7.43
N ALA A 134 14.10 2.67 -7.56
CA ALA A 134 13.13 2.10 -6.61
C ALA A 134 13.75 1.75 -5.25
N GLU A 135 15.05 1.42 -5.20
CA GLU A 135 15.77 1.04 -3.98
C GLU A 135 16.32 2.27 -3.24
N THR A 136 15.43 3.18 -2.82
CA THR A 136 15.81 4.45 -2.15
C THR A 136 16.46 4.22 -0.79
N THR A 137 16.17 3.10 -0.12
CA THR A 137 16.80 2.73 1.16
C THR A 137 18.32 2.58 0.99
N ALA A 138 18.76 1.78 0.00
CA ALA A 138 20.17 1.61 -0.29
C ALA A 138 20.81 2.91 -0.82
N LEU A 139 20.07 3.64 -1.66
CA LEU A 139 20.51 4.92 -2.21
C LEU A 139 20.75 5.97 -1.11
N GLY A 140 19.87 6.06 -0.11
CA GLY A 140 20.04 6.96 1.03
C GLY A 140 21.29 6.66 1.85
N ALA A 141 21.57 5.38 2.11
CA ALA A 141 22.82 4.96 2.77
C ALA A 141 24.06 5.33 1.95
N ALA A 142 24.00 5.15 0.62
CA ALA A 142 25.07 5.58 -0.28
C ALA A 142 25.29 7.10 -0.23
N TYR A 143 24.22 7.90 -0.30
CA TYR A 143 24.31 9.36 -0.18
C TYR A 143 24.93 9.81 1.13
N LEU A 144 24.53 9.22 2.27
CA LEU A 144 25.12 9.54 3.57
C LEU A 144 26.63 9.26 3.60
N ALA A 145 27.06 8.08 3.11
CA ALA A 145 28.47 7.71 3.06
C ALA A 145 29.27 8.57 2.06
N GLY A 146 28.68 8.89 0.91
CA GLY A 146 29.33 9.68 -0.12
C GLY A 146 29.48 11.15 0.29
N LEU A 147 28.51 11.74 0.98
CA LEU A 147 28.64 13.07 1.57
C LEU A 147 29.74 13.10 2.64
N ALA A 148 29.80 12.09 3.50
CA ALA A 148 30.80 12.01 4.57
C ALA A 148 32.24 11.83 4.05
N THR A 149 32.40 11.23 2.86
CA THR A 149 33.71 10.94 2.25
C THR A 149 34.09 11.93 1.14
N GLY A 150 33.22 12.89 0.82
CA GLY A 150 33.43 13.88 -0.24
C GLY A 150 33.27 13.33 -1.66
N PHE A 151 32.60 12.19 -1.82
CA PHE A 151 32.16 11.70 -3.14
C PHE A 151 31.11 12.66 -3.75
N TRP A 152 30.19 13.15 -2.92
CA TRP A 152 29.33 14.31 -3.24
C TRP A 152 29.72 15.48 -2.35
N SER A 153 29.65 16.68 -2.93
CA SER A 153 30.07 17.93 -2.32
C SER A 153 29.00 18.57 -1.44
N SER A 154 27.71 18.34 -1.71
CA SER A 154 26.61 18.92 -0.91
C SER A 154 25.28 18.16 -1.02
N GLN A 155 24.33 18.51 -0.16
CA GLN A 155 22.96 17.96 -0.22
C GLN A 155 22.22 18.41 -1.49
N GLU A 156 22.55 19.60 -2.01
CA GLU A 156 22.00 20.12 -3.25
C GLU A 156 22.43 19.26 -4.45
N GLU A 157 23.73 18.88 -4.52
CA GLU A 157 24.22 17.95 -5.56
C GLU A 157 23.51 16.60 -5.49
N VAL A 158 23.30 16.07 -4.28
CA VAL A 158 22.54 14.82 -4.09
C VAL A 158 21.09 14.96 -4.55
N ALA A 159 20.45 16.12 -4.29
CA ALA A 159 19.06 16.36 -4.67
C ALA A 159 18.87 16.37 -6.20
N GLU A 160 19.88 16.77 -6.98
CA GLU A 160 19.85 16.75 -8.46
C GLU A 160 19.74 15.33 -9.04
N HIS A 161 20.15 14.31 -8.28
CA HIS A 161 20.06 12.92 -8.71
C HIS A 161 18.65 12.33 -8.58
N TRP A 162 17.73 12.97 -7.85
CA TRP A 162 16.36 12.49 -7.74
C TRP A 162 15.59 12.78 -9.03
N ALA A 163 15.13 11.72 -9.69
CA ALA A 163 14.37 11.81 -10.92
C ALA A 163 13.11 10.96 -10.86
N ILE A 164 12.00 11.55 -11.33
CA ILE A 164 10.72 10.85 -11.48
C ILE A 164 10.81 9.88 -12.67
N ASP A 165 10.37 8.64 -12.45
CA ASP A 165 10.06 7.69 -13.53
C ASP A 165 8.64 7.95 -14.04
N ARG A 166 7.67 7.90 -13.12
CA ARG A 166 6.25 8.03 -13.46
C ARG A 166 5.45 8.69 -12.34
N THR A 167 4.49 9.51 -12.75
CA THR A 167 3.44 10.03 -11.87
C THR A 167 2.12 9.35 -12.21
N PHE A 168 1.38 8.94 -11.18
CA PHE A 168 0.04 8.37 -11.27
C PHE A 168 -0.94 9.41 -10.72
N GLU A 169 -1.79 9.93 -11.59
CA GLU A 169 -2.82 10.91 -11.22
C GLU A 169 -4.09 10.17 -10.76
N PRO A 170 -4.83 10.70 -9.75
CA PRO A 170 -6.13 10.15 -9.37
C PRO A 170 -7.13 10.19 -10.52
N GLN A 171 -7.76 9.06 -10.80
CA GLN A 171 -8.75 8.86 -11.85
C GLN A 171 -10.13 8.46 -11.29
N MET A 172 -10.17 7.96 -10.05
CA MET A 172 -11.41 7.60 -9.36
C MET A 172 -12.15 8.84 -8.82
N SER A 173 -13.49 8.83 -8.89
CA SER A 173 -14.31 9.90 -8.32
C SER A 173 -14.24 9.91 -6.79
N ALA A 174 -14.47 11.09 -6.19
CA ALA A 174 -14.50 11.24 -4.75
C ALA A 174 -15.55 10.33 -4.09
N ASP A 175 -16.77 10.28 -4.63
CA ASP A 175 -17.85 9.46 -4.06
C ASP A 175 -17.51 7.96 -4.08
N GLN A 176 -16.86 7.49 -5.14
CA GLN A 176 -16.47 6.09 -5.25
C GLN A 176 -15.37 5.74 -4.25
N ARG A 177 -14.31 6.55 -4.12
CA ARG A 177 -13.23 6.28 -3.16
C ARG A 177 -13.73 6.32 -1.72
N GLU A 178 -14.63 7.25 -1.37
CA GLU A 178 -15.15 7.34 0.00
C GLU A 178 -16.04 6.15 0.33
N LYS A 179 -16.82 5.64 -0.63
CA LYS A 179 -17.58 4.40 -0.45
C LYS A 179 -16.67 3.20 -0.21
N LEU A 180 -15.65 3.01 -1.06
CA LEU A 180 -14.69 1.92 -0.91
C LEU A 180 -13.96 1.97 0.43
N TYR A 181 -13.53 3.17 0.83
CA TYR A 181 -12.84 3.37 2.10
C TYR A 181 -13.76 3.13 3.30
N ALA A 182 -15.02 3.58 3.25
CA ALA A 182 -15.99 3.29 4.32
C ALA A 182 -16.22 1.78 4.51
N ASP A 183 -16.32 1.02 3.41
CA ASP A 183 -16.43 -0.43 3.46
C ASP A 183 -15.13 -1.12 3.95
N TRP A 184 -13.96 -0.56 3.62
CA TRP A 184 -12.70 -0.97 4.23
C TRP A 184 -12.71 -0.79 5.75
N LYS A 185 -13.12 0.37 6.28
CA LYS A 185 -13.20 0.60 7.74
C LYS A 185 -14.11 -0.42 8.42
N ARG A 186 -15.26 -0.72 7.79
CA ARG A 186 -16.16 -1.80 8.26
C ARG A 186 -15.47 -3.16 8.26
N ALA A 187 -14.68 -3.49 7.24
CA ALA A 187 -13.92 -4.74 7.19
C ALA A 187 -12.87 -4.80 8.32
N VAL A 188 -12.17 -3.70 8.60
CA VAL A 188 -11.22 -3.62 9.71
C VAL A 188 -11.89 -3.87 11.05
N GLU A 189 -13.03 -3.23 11.32
CA GLU A 189 -13.81 -3.47 12.54
C GLU A 189 -14.16 -4.96 12.74
N ARG A 190 -14.41 -5.70 11.65
CA ARG A 190 -14.70 -7.15 11.73
C ARG A 190 -13.46 -8.01 12.00
N SER A 191 -12.27 -7.48 11.75
CA SER A 191 -11.01 -8.19 11.99
C SER A 191 -10.47 -8.01 13.41
N MET A 192 -10.91 -6.95 14.11
CA MET A 192 -10.42 -6.56 15.43
C MET A 192 -10.96 -7.44 16.55
N HIS A 193 -10.21 -7.51 17.65
CA HIS A 193 -10.55 -8.29 18.85
C HIS A 193 -10.93 -9.75 18.56
N TRP A 194 -10.29 -10.34 17.55
CA TRP A 194 -10.61 -11.69 17.11
C TRP A 194 -10.05 -12.75 18.06
N GLU A 195 -8.75 -12.64 18.41
CA GLU A 195 -8.18 -13.48 19.45
C GLU A 195 -8.56 -13.00 20.85
N GLN A 196 -8.76 -13.97 21.75
CA GLN A 196 -9.03 -13.73 23.17
C GLN A 196 -7.75 -14.07 23.93
N ALA A 197 -7.39 -13.22 24.89
CA ALA A 197 -6.27 -13.44 25.81
C ALA A 197 -6.50 -14.64 26.74
#